data_AF-A0A2V8P616-F1
#
_entry.id   AF-A0A2V8P616-F1
#
_cell.length_a   1.000
_cell.length_b   1.000
_cell.length_c   1.000
_cell.angle_alpha   90.00
_cell.angle_beta   90.00
_cell.angle_gamma   90.00
#
_symmetry.space_group_name_H-M   'P 1'
#
loop_
_entity.id
_entity.type
_entity.pdbx_description
1 polymer ?
#
loop_
_entity_poly.entity_id
_entity_poly.type
_entity_poly.pdbx_seq_one_letter_code
_entity_poly.pdbx_strand_id
1 'polypeptide(L)'
;MAADYYEVLQIKLEANTEEIHRAYRELAMRYHPDRNATPDAAARMAALNEAYSVLGEPARRRRYDHERTKVRSLDIAGPILRAAHDALRKQGWIVSADDGVNVILEQGTRAVRVSLIERLDNALLRKIGKQFAGFSVVLAVEIETPINLSFYTAVIDLMRSRHHGAPFPDDVYRDLFSRFVS
;
A
#
# COMPACT_ATOMS: atom_id res chain seq x y z
N MET A 1 -0.02 18.62 -3.67
CA MET A 1 -0.41 17.60 -2.68
C MET A 1 -1.84 17.87 -2.28
N ALA A 2 -2.77 16.97 -2.59
CA ALA A 2 -4.13 17.04 -2.05
C ALA A 2 -4.03 16.78 -0.54
N ALA A 3 -4.61 17.66 0.29
CA ALA A 3 -4.60 17.50 1.73
C ALA A 3 -5.43 16.26 2.12
N ASP A 4 -4.92 15.47 3.06
CA ASP A 4 -5.65 14.29 3.55
C ASP A 4 -6.91 14.75 4.32
N TYR A 5 -8.09 14.22 3.97
CA TYR A 5 -9.34 14.57 4.65
C TYR A 5 -9.32 14.32 6.16
N TYR A 6 -8.52 13.34 6.63
CA TYR A 6 -8.32 13.12 8.07
C TYR A 6 -7.55 14.27 8.73
N GLU A 7 -6.54 14.80 8.05
CA GLU A 7 -5.77 15.96 8.50
C GLU A 7 -6.60 17.25 8.46
N VAL A 8 -7.42 17.41 7.42
CA VAL A 8 -8.35 18.55 7.28
C VAL A 8 -9.35 18.58 8.43
N LEU A 9 -9.92 17.43 8.80
CA LEU A 9 -10.80 17.30 9.97
C LEU A 9 -10.05 17.17 11.30
N GLN A 10 -8.72 17.17 11.30
CA GLN A 10 -7.86 17.05 12.50
C GLN A 10 -8.16 15.83 13.36
N ILE A 11 -8.46 14.69 12.72
CA ILE A 11 -8.81 13.43 13.37
C ILE A 11 -7.85 12.32 12.96
N LYS A 12 -7.81 11.25 13.76
CA LYS A 12 -7.06 10.04 13.44
C LYS A 12 -7.80 9.19 12.41
N LEU A 13 -7.08 8.32 11.69
CA LEU A 13 -7.67 7.39 10.73
C LEU A 13 -8.65 6.40 11.38
N GLU A 14 -8.38 6.04 12.63
CA GLU A 14 -9.20 5.14 13.44
C GLU A 14 -10.47 5.81 13.97
N ALA A 15 -10.66 7.11 13.71
CA ALA A 15 -11.80 7.86 14.21
C ALA A 15 -13.12 7.21 13.77
N ASN A 16 -14.04 7.07 14.72
CA ASN A 16 -15.37 6.55 14.45
C ASN A 16 -16.26 7.65 13.83
N THR A 17 -17.45 7.27 13.37
CA THR A 17 -18.39 8.21 12.71
C THR A 17 -18.79 9.38 13.62
N GLU A 18 -18.94 9.14 14.93
CA GLU A 18 -19.30 10.19 15.89
C GLU A 18 -18.18 11.22 16.05
N GLU A 19 -16.92 10.76 16.08
CA GLU A 19 -15.75 11.62 16.16
C GLU A 19 -15.59 12.48 14.90
N ILE A 20 -15.86 11.91 13.72
CA ILE A 20 -15.88 12.65 12.45
C ILE A 20 -16.94 13.76 12.49
N HIS A 21 -18.16 13.44 12.92
CA HIS A 21 -19.25 14.41 13.01
C HIS A 21 -18.98 15.49 14.05
N ARG A 22 -18.41 15.12 15.20
CA ARG A 22 -18.03 16.07 16.25
C ARG A 22 -16.96 17.05 15.75
N ALA A 23 -15.88 16.53 15.18
CA ALA A 23 -14.77 17.34 14.70
C ALA A 23 -15.22 18.32 13.59
N TYR A 24 -16.04 17.85 12.65
CA TYR A 24 -16.60 18.73 11.62
C TYR A 24 -17.43 19.88 12.23
N ARG A 25 -18.33 19.60 13.18
CA ARG A 25 -19.15 20.64 13.82
C ARG A 25 -18.29 21.68 14.56
N GLU A 26 -17.29 21.24 15.31
CA GLU A 26 -16.39 22.13 16.06
C GLU A 26 -15.57 23.02 15.12
N LEU A 27 -15.02 22.44 14.05
CA LEU A 27 -14.21 23.18 13.07
C LEU A 27 -15.08 24.12 12.22
N ALA A 28 -16.27 23.69 11.80
CA ALA A 28 -17.22 24.52 11.06
C ALA A 28 -17.65 25.74 11.88
N MET A 29 -17.90 25.60 13.19
CA MET A 29 -18.22 26.73 14.06
C MET A 29 -17.04 27.72 14.21
N ARG A 30 -15.80 27.20 14.21
CA ARG A 30 -14.57 28.01 14.32
C ARG A 30 -14.24 28.78 13.04
N TYR A 31 -14.52 28.21 11.87
CA TYR A 31 -14.17 28.79 10.57
C TYR A 31 -15.38 29.31 9.77
N HIS A 32 -16.55 29.41 10.40
CA HIS A 32 -17.73 29.97 9.75
C HIS A 32 -17.46 31.42 9.30
N PRO A 33 -17.70 31.79 8.03
CA PRO A 33 -17.40 33.12 7.51
C PRO A 33 -18.13 34.24 8.28
N ASP A 34 -19.34 33.98 8.77
CA ASP A 34 -20.10 34.96 9.59
C ASP A 34 -19.48 35.22 10.98
N ARG A 35 -18.63 34.32 11.48
CA ARG A 35 -18.02 34.40 12.81
C ARG A 35 -16.52 34.63 12.76
N ASN A 36 -15.91 34.43 11.59
CA ASN A 36 -14.47 34.52 11.38
C ASN A 36 -14.18 35.29 10.09
N ALA A 37 -13.68 36.52 10.25
CA ALA A 37 -13.36 37.43 9.15
C ALA A 37 -11.95 37.22 8.57
N THR A 38 -11.25 36.12 8.92
CA THR A 38 -9.94 35.88 8.32
C THR A 38 -10.07 35.57 6.83
N PRO A 39 -9.13 36.03 5.98
CA PRO A 39 -9.20 35.81 4.54
C PRO A 39 -9.24 34.33 4.13
N ASP A 40 -8.75 33.44 5.00
CA ASP A 40 -8.69 31.99 4.79
C ASP A 40 -9.91 31.22 5.33
N ALA A 41 -10.85 31.87 6.03
CA ALA A 41 -12.01 31.22 6.64
C ALA A 41 -12.88 30.49 5.58
N ALA A 42 -13.16 31.16 4.45
CA ALA A 42 -13.93 30.57 3.37
C ALA A 42 -13.24 29.36 2.72
N ALA A 43 -11.92 29.42 2.52
CA ALA A 43 -11.13 28.32 1.95
C ALA A 43 -11.06 27.13 2.91
N ARG A 44 -10.87 27.37 4.21
CA ARG A 44 -10.90 26.33 5.25
C ARG A 44 -12.27 25.69 5.36
N MET A 45 -13.35 26.48 5.35
CA MET A 45 -14.70 25.97 5.39
C MET A 45 -15.02 25.09 4.18
N ALA A 46 -14.58 25.49 2.98
CA ALA A 46 -14.70 24.68 1.78
C ALA A 46 -13.98 23.32 1.92
N ALA A 47 -12.74 23.32 2.40
CA ALA A 47 -11.98 22.09 2.64
C ALA A 47 -12.63 21.18 3.70
N LEU A 48 -13.16 21.76 4.79
CA LEU A 48 -13.90 21.01 5.83
C LEU A 48 -15.17 20.36 5.27
N ASN A 49 -15.92 21.09 4.44
CA ASN A 49 -17.12 20.57 3.79
C ASN A 49 -16.80 19.42 2.84
N GLU A 50 -15.74 19.56 2.04
CA GLU A 50 -15.27 18.51 1.14
C GLU A 50 -14.85 17.26 1.91
N ALA A 51 -13.99 17.41 2.93
CA ALA A 51 -13.54 16.32 3.78
C ALA A 51 -14.73 15.60 4.47
N TYR A 52 -15.68 16.36 5.00
CA TYR A 52 -16.88 15.81 5.63
C TYR A 52 -17.80 15.10 4.62
N SER A 53 -17.93 15.62 3.41
CA SER A 53 -18.74 14.99 2.34
C SER A 53 -18.22 13.61 1.91
N VAL A 54 -16.96 13.31 2.22
CA VAL A 54 -16.30 12.03 1.94
C VAL A 54 -16.26 11.16 3.20
N LEU A 55 -15.73 11.68 4.32
CA LEU A 55 -15.52 10.90 5.53
C LEU A 55 -16.79 10.66 6.35
N GLY A 56 -17.78 11.56 6.27
CA GLY A 56 -19.04 11.46 7.00
C GLY A 56 -19.98 10.39 6.45
N GLU A 57 -19.84 10.00 5.18
CA GLU A 57 -20.64 8.93 4.59
C GLU A 57 -19.86 7.60 4.58
N PRO A 58 -20.33 6.52 5.24
CA PRO A 58 -19.55 5.28 5.37
C PRO A 58 -19.13 4.66 4.04
N ALA A 59 -19.94 4.74 2.98
CA ALA A 59 -19.60 4.19 1.68
C ALA A 59 -18.51 5.01 0.96
N ARG A 60 -18.57 6.33 1.04
CA ARG A 60 -17.56 7.24 0.47
C ARG A 60 -16.24 7.17 1.24
N ARG A 61 -16.31 7.11 2.57
CA ARG A 61 -15.15 6.88 3.44
C ARG A 61 -14.43 5.59 3.04
N ARG A 62 -15.15 4.47 2.91
CA ARG A 62 -14.56 3.20 2.45
C ARG A 62 -13.87 3.32 1.10
N ARG A 63 -14.47 4.03 0.14
CA ARG A 63 -13.85 4.22 -1.19
C ARG A 63 -12.59 5.08 -1.10
N TYR A 64 -12.65 6.17 -0.36
CA TYR A 64 -11.51 7.04 -0.10
C TYR A 64 -10.38 6.28 0.59
N ASP A 65 -10.69 5.51 1.64
CA ASP A 65 -9.72 4.70 2.38
C ASP A 65 -9.07 3.65 1.46
N HIS A 66 -9.84 3.03 0.56
CA HIS A 66 -9.34 2.09 -0.44
C HIS A 66 -8.38 2.77 -1.43
N GLU A 67 -8.78 3.89 -2.03
CA GLU A 67 -7.95 4.64 -2.98
C GLU A 67 -6.68 5.19 -2.31
N ARG A 68 -6.80 5.73 -1.09
CA ARG A 68 -5.67 6.19 -0.28
C ARG A 68 -4.69 5.06 0.05
N THR A 69 -5.20 3.87 0.33
CA THR A 69 -4.37 2.68 0.59
C THR A 69 -3.62 2.24 -0.67
N LYS A 70 -4.27 2.28 -1.83
CA LYS A 70 -3.64 1.98 -3.13
C LYS A 70 -2.50 2.92 -3.50
N VAL A 71 -2.68 4.22 -3.28
CA VAL A 71 -1.62 5.19 -3.54
C VAL A 71 -0.42 4.90 -2.63
N ARG A 72 -0.67 4.63 -1.34
CA ARG A 72 0.39 4.32 -0.37
C ARG A 72 1.10 2.98 -0.65
N SER A 73 0.39 1.98 -1.18
CA SER A 73 1.01 0.71 -1.59
C SER A 73 1.96 0.87 -2.76
N LEU A 74 1.59 1.68 -3.75
CA LEU A 74 2.46 2.00 -4.88
C LEU A 74 3.71 2.78 -4.42
N ASP A 75 3.58 3.69 -3.46
CA ASP A 75 4.70 4.48 -2.92
C ASP A 75 5.74 3.63 -2.17
N ILE A 76 5.29 2.64 -1.40
CA ILE A 76 6.18 1.71 -0.67
C ILE A 76 6.77 0.66 -1.60
N ALA A 77 5.97 0.16 -2.54
CA ALA A 77 6.38 -0.91 -3.44
C ALA A 77 7.41 -0.48 -4.48
N GLY A 78 7.34 0.76 -4.97
CA GLY A 78 8.27 1.27 -5.97
C GLY A 78 9.75 1.13 -5.54
N PRO A 79 10.16 1.65 -4.36
CA PRO A 79 11.50 1.46 -3.83
C PRO A 79 11.93 -0.01 -3.68
N ILE A 80 11.00 -0.89 -3.29
CA ILE A 80 11.31 -2.31 -3.02
C ILE A 80 11.45 -3.09 -4.32
N LEU A 81 10.56 -2.86 -5.29
CA LEU A 81 10.70 -3.39 -6.65
C LEU A 81 12.03 -2.97 -7.26
N ARG A 82 12.41 -1.70 -7.10
CA ARG A 82 13.72 -1.19 -7.53
C ARG A 82 14.88 -1.88 -6.80
N ALA A 83 14.81 -2.03 -5.48
CA ALA A 83 15.85 -2.71 -4.71
C ALA A 83 16.02 -4.18 -5.10
N ALA A 84 14.92 -4.92 -5.27
CA ALA A 84 14.92 -6.30 -5.73
C ALA A 84 15.50 -6.42 -7.16
N HIS A 85 15.08 -5.53 -8.05
CA HIS A 85 15.63 -5.43 -9.40
C HIS A 85 17.14 -5.16 -9.38
N ASP A 86 17.61 -4.17 -8.61
CA ASP A 86 19.03 -3.82 -8.50
C ASP A 86 19.88 -4.96 -7.92
N ALA A 87 19.36 -5.64 -6.90
CA ALA A 87 20.04 -6.79 -6.29
C ALA A 87 20.23 -7.94 -7.29
N LEU A 88 19.17 -8.28 -8.04
CA LEU A 88 19.24 -9.33 -9.05
C LEU A 88 20.14 -8.94 -10.23
N ARG A 89 20.10 -7.69 -10.69
CA ARG A 89 21.05 -7.20 -11.72
C ARG A 89 22.50 -7.35 -11.29
N LYS A 90 22.83 -7.02 -10.03
CA LYS A 90 24.19 -7.19 -9.48
C LYS A 90 24.66 -8.65 -9.51
N GLN A 91 23.74 -9.61 -9.49
CA GLN A 91 24.02 -11.04 -9.59
C GLN A 91 24.05 -11.55 -11.05
N GLY A 92 23.97 -10.66 -12.04
CA GLY A 92 24.03 -11.01 -13.47
C GLY A 92 22.70 -11.44 -14.08
N TRP A 93 21.57 -11.13 -13.45
CA TRP A 93 20.25 -11.30 -14.06
C TRP A 93 19.92 -10.15 -15.01
N ILE A 94 19.26 -10.46 -16.12
CA ILE A 94 18.90 -9.52 -17.19
C ILE A 94 17.39 -9.34 -17.17
N VAL A 95 16.90 -8.09 -17.16
CA VAL A 95 15.46 -7.82 -17.27
C VAL A 95 15.00 -8.17 -18.68
N SER A 96 14.04 -9.08 -18.78
CA SER A 96 13.38 -9.44 -20.04
C SER A 96 12.00 -8.76 -20.20
N ALA A 97 11.34 -8.38 -19.11
CA ALA A 97 10.10 -7.58 -19.15
C ALA A 97 9.90 -6.74 -17.87
N ASP A 98 9.31 -5.55 -18.01
CA ASP A 98 8.91 -4.67 -16.91
C ASP A 98 7.64 -3.89 -17.29
N ASP A 99 6.54 -4.10 -16.57
CA ASP A 99 5.27 -3.39 -16.75
C ASP A 99 4.96 -2.40 -15.59
N GLY A 100 5.92 -2.16 -14.70
CA GLY A 100 5.77 -1.33 -13.51
C GLY A 100 5.16 -2.03 -12.30
N VAL A 101 4.50 -3.18 -12.49
CA VAL A 101 3.93 -4.01 -11.41
C VAL A 101 4.62 -5.37 -11.35
N ASN A 102 5.12 -5.84 -12.48
CA ASN A 102 5.82 -7.10 -12.68
C ASN A 102 7.14 -6.85 -13.38
N VAL A 103 8.22 -7.39 -12.82
CA VAL A 103 9.54 -7.43 -13.43
C VAL A 103 9.93 -8.88 -13.64
N ILE A 104 10.25 -9.24 -14.88
CA ILE A 104 10.77 -10.56 -15.24
C ILE A 104 12.26 -10.41 -15.52
N LEU A 105 13.06 -11.25 -14.86
CA LEU A 105 14.50 -11.31 -15.03
C LEU A 105 14.94 -12.71 -15.41
N GLU A 106 15.93 -12.82 -16.28
CA GLU A 106 16.45 -14.08 -16.82
C GLU A 106 17.96 -14.19 -16.60
N GLN A 107 18.43 -15.41 -16.35
CA GLN A 107 19.84 -15.76 -16.23
C GLN A 107 20.06 -17.16 -16.81
N GLY A 108 20.60 -17.22 -18.03
CA GLY A 108 20.77 -18.49 -18.74
C GLY A 108 19.42 -19.16 -19.01
N THR A 109 19.19 -20.33 -18.40
CA THR A 109 17.92 -21.07 -18.49
C THR A 109 16.95 -20.77 -17.35
N ARG A 110 17.30 -19.85 -16.44
CA ARG A 110 16.50 -19.51 -15.26
C ARG A 110 15.74 -18.21 -15.49
N ALA A 111 14.55 -18.12 -14.92
CA ALA A 111 13.75 -16.90 -14.88
C ALA A 111 13.20 -16.65 -13.48
N VAL A 112 13.13 -15.37 -13.10
CA VAL A 112 12.54 -14.87 -11.87
C VAL A 112 11.50 -13.82 -12.21
N ARG A 113 10.33 -13.91 -11.60
CA ARG A 113 9.33 -12.85 -11.64
C ARG A 113 9.24 -12.19 -10.27
N VAL A 114 9.40 -10.88 -10.23
CA VAL A 114 9.13 -10.04 -9.07
C VAL A 114 7.80 -9.34 -9.32
N SER A 115 6.82 -9.49 -8.43
CA SER A 115 5.49 -8.86 -8.60
C SER A 115 5.07 -8.13 -7.34
N LEU A 116 4.49 -6.94 -7.51
CA LEU A 116 3.72 -6.28 -6.46
C LEU A 116 2.25 -6.70 -6.54
N ILE A 117 1.69 -7.09 -5.40
CA ILE A 117 0.31 -7.50 -5.30
C ILE A 117 -0.36 -6.80 -4.12
N GLU A 118 -1.49 -6.12 -4.37
CA GLU A 118 -2.25 -5.44 -3.32
C GLU A 118 -2.79 -6.44 -2.28
N ARG A 119 -3.29 -7.58 -2.75
CA ARG A 119 -3.85 -8.63 -1.90
C ARG A 119 -3.43 -10.01 -2.36
N LEU A 120 -2.89 -10.80 -1.45
CA LEU A 120 -2.47 -12.16 -1.69
C LEU A 120 -3.46 -13.14 -1.05
N ASP A 121 -4.07 -13.96 -1.91
CA ASP A 121 -4.96 -15.05 -1.52
C ASP A 121 -4.54 -16.38 -2.18
N ASN A 122 -5.10 -17.48 -1.67
CA ASN A 122 -4.79 -18.83 -2.15
C ASN A 122 -5.16 -19.02 -3.64
N ALA A 123 -6.15 -18.30 -4.16
CA ALA A 123 -6.55 -18.42 -5.56
C ALA A 123 -5.50 -17.78 -6.48
N LEU A 124 -5.01 -16.59 -6.12
CA LEU A 124 -3.97 -15.90 -6.84
C LEU A 124 -2.64 -16.67 -6.81
N LEU A 125 -2.27 -17.24 -5.66
CA LEU A 125 -1.06 -18.07 -5.56
C LEU A 125 -1.11 -19.30 -6.46
N ARG A 126 -2.25 -19.99 -6.51
CA ARG A 126 -2.44 -21.11 -7.45
C ARG A 126 -2.32 -20.66 -8.90
N LYS A 127 -2.79 -19.45 -9.23
CA LYS A 127 -2.63 -18.89 -10.58
C LYS A 127 -1.16 -18.62 -10.90
N ILE A 128 -0.41 -18.02 -9.98
CA ILE A 128 1.03 -17.77 -10.14
C ILE A 128 1.78 -19.09 -10.34
N GLY A 129 1.57 -20.08 -9.47
CA GLY A 129 2.24 -21.39 -9.57
C GLY A 129 1.88 -22.20 -10.82
N LYS A 130 0.65 -22.08 -11.33
CA LYS A 130 0.25 -22.74 -12.60
C LYS A 130 0.85 -22.07 -13.84
N GLN A 131 0.95 -20.75 -13.81
CA GLN A 131 1.33 -19.97 -14.98
C GLN A 131 2.85 -19.90 -15.17
N PHE A 132 3.63 -20.21 -14.12
CA PHE A 132 5.09 -20.12 -14.15
C PHE A 132 5.74 -21.33 -13.46
N ALA A 133 6.43 -22.16 -14.24
CA ALA A 133 7.34 -23.19 -13.72
C ALA A 133 8.72 -22.55 -13.47
N GLY A 134 8.86 -21.82 -12.37
CA GLY A 134 10.07 -21.05 -12.05
C GLY A 134 10.01 -20.42 -10.65
N PHE A 135 11.00 -19.59 -10.33
CA PHE A 135 11.08 -18.89 -9.05
C PHE A 135 10.28 -17.59 -9.10
N SER A 136 9.42 -17.34 -8.12
CA SER A 136 8.63 -16.10 -8.01
C SER A 136 8.90 -15.40 -6.69
N VAL A 137 9.17 -14.10 -6.77
CA VAL A 137 9.20 -13.20 -5.60
C VAL A 137 7.91 -12.40 -5.61
N VAL A 138 7.09 -12.61 -4.59
CA VAL A 138 5.80 -11.95 -4.44
C VAL A 138 5.90 -10.96 -3.29
N LEU A 139 5.72 -9.68 -3.62
CA LEU A 139 5.62 -8.59 -2.65
C LEU A 139 4.13 -8.32 -2.43
N ALA A 140 3.63 -8.61 -1.23
CA ALA A 140 2.22 -8.47 -0.90
C ALA A 140 1.98 -7.35 0.12
N VAL A 141 0.84 -6.67 0.02
CA VAL A 141 0.42 -5.60 0.94
C VAL A 141 -0.64 -6.06 1.95
N GLU A 142 -1.49 -7.00 1.56
CA GLU A 142 -2.45 -7.66 2.45
C GLU A 142 -2.42 -9.17 2.20
N ILE A 143 -2.31 -9.97 3.27
CA ILE A 143 -2.22 -11.43 3.21
C ILE A 143 -3.45 -12.05 3.86
N GLU A 144 -4.15 -12.91 3.13
CA GLU A 144 -5.28 -13.68 3.67
C GLU A 144 -4.78 -15.03 4.23
N THR A 145 -4.73 -15.17 5.55
CA THR A 145 -4.27 -16.39 6.23
C THR A 145 -5.39 -17.42 6.42
N PRO A 146 -5.11 -18.74 6.36
CA PRO A 146 -3.81 -19.38 6.10
C PRO A 146 -3.52 -19.60 4.60
N ILE A 147 -2.26 -19.37 4.20
CA ILE A 147 -1.77 -19.58 2.84
C ILE A 147 -1.04 -20.92 2.72
N ASN A 148 -1.30 -21.68 1.65
CA ASN A 148 -0.60 -22.92 1.33
C ASN A 148 0.32 -22.74 0.11
N LEU A 149 1.63 -23.00 0.27
CA LEU A 149 2.64 -22.87 -0.78
C LEU A 149 3.11 -24.27 -1.23
N SER A 150 2.89 -24.60 -2.50
CA SER A 150 3.33 -25.87 -3.10
C SER A 150 4.46 -25.71 -4.13
N PHE A 151 5.10 -24.53 -4.21
CA PHE A 151 6.11 -24.18 -5.22
C PHE A 151 7.17 -23.21 -4.64
N TYR A 152 8.32 -23.06 -5.32
CA TYR A 152 9.46 -22.22 -4.89
C TYR A 152 9.14 -20.70 -4.98
N THR A 153 8.30 -20.22 -4.07
CA THR A 153 7.91 -18.80 -3.98
C THR A 153 8.32 -18.20 -2.65
N ALA A 154 9.02 -17.07 -2.72
CA ALA A 154 9.25 -16.21 -1.59
C ALA A 154 8.13 -15.16 -1.54
N VAL A 155 7.37 -15.13 -0.44
CA VAL A 155 6.37 -14.09 -0.17
C VAL A 155 6.96 -13.13 0.86
N ILE A 156 7.00 -11.84 0.52
CA ILE A 156 7.39 -10.76 1.43
C ILE A 156 6.17 -9.89 1.70
N ASP A 157 5.73 -9.84 2.95
CA ASP A 157 4.66 -8.94 3.40
C ASP A 157 5.24 -7.54 3.68
N LEU A 158 4.74 -6.53 2.98
CA LEU A 158 5.25 -5.16 3.03
C LEU A 158 4.41 -4.22 3.87
N MET A 159 3.18 -4.61 4.24
CA MET A 159 2.29 -3.75 5.02
C MET A 159 1.45 -4.54 6.01
N ARG A 160 1.29 -3.95 7.20
CA ARG A 160 0.55 -4.49 8.35
C ARG A 160 -0.65 -5.36 7.94
N SER A 161 -0.48 -6.67 8.03
CA SER A 161 -1.58 -7.60 8.27
C SER A 161 -2.38 -7.11 9.48
N ARG A 162 -3.72 -7.14 9.40
CA ARG A 162 -4.61 -6.82 10.54
C ARG A 162 -4.33 -7.68 11.78
N HIS A 163 -3.54 -8.74 11.64
CA HIS A 163 -3.15 -9.62 12.72
C HIS A 163 -1.75 -9.36 13.27
N HIS A 164 -0.83 -8.69 12.58
CA HIS A 164 0.57 -8.54 13.02
C HIS A 164 1.02 -7.08 12.95
N GLY A 165 1.06 -6.43 14.12
CA GLY A 165 1.43 -5.02 14.27
C GLY A 165 2.92 -4.81 14.50
N ALA A 166 3.64 -4.31 13.49
CA ALA A 166 4.86 -3.48 13.57
C ALA A 166 5.33 -3.13 12.14
N PRO A 167 6.07 -2.02 11.92
CA PRO A 167 6.62 -1.69 10.61
C PRO A 167 7.94 -2.44 10.37
N PHE A 168 8.09 -2.98 9.15
CA PHE A 168 9.32 -3.15 8.36
C PHE A 168 10.66 -3.46 9.07
N PRO A 169 11.44 -4.47 8.63
CA PRO A 169 12.88 -4.46 8.96
C PRO A 169 13.83 -4.80 7.81
N ASP A 170 14.89 -4.00 7.72
CA ASP A 170 16.10 -4.11 6.87
C ASP A 170 16.84 -5.46 6.99
N ASP A 171 16.66 -6.21 8.08
CA ASP A 171 17.41 -7.44 8.35
C ASP A 171 16.75 -8.69 7.75
N VAL A 172 15.41 -8.70 7.62
CA VAL A 172 14.66 -9.81 7.02
C VAL A 172 14.93 -9.89 5.51
N TYR A 173 15.10 -8.77 4.82
CA TYR A 173 15.52 -8.74 3.42
C TYR A 173 16.94 -9.26 3.22
N ARG A 174 17.84 -8.91 4.14
CA ARG A 174 19.24 -9.36 4.08
C ARG A 174 19.33 -10.88 4.22
N ASP A 175 18.49 -11.49 5.05
CA ASP A 175 18.40 -12.95 5.21
C ASP A 175 17.60 -13.64 4.09
N LEU A 176 16.57 -12.99 3.55
CA LEU A 176 15.80 -13.54 2.43
C LEU A 176 16.66 -13.69 1.17
N PHE A 177 17.61 -12.80 0.92
CA PHE A 177 18.55 -12.92 -0.21
C PHE A 177 19.83 -13.71 0.15
N SER A 178 20.17 -13.89 1.43
CA SER A 178 21.40 -14.60 1.85
C SER A 178 21.38 -16.07 1.43
N ARG A 179 20.22 -16.71 1.48
CA ARG A 179 20.03 -18.13 1.15
C ARG A 179 20.09 -18.45 -0.34
N PHE A 180 20.21 -17.44 -1.20
CA PHE A 180 20.29 -17.60 -2.67
C PHE A 180 21.66 -17.14 -3.24
N VAL A 181 22.61 -16.76 -2.37
CA VAL A 181 23.98 -16.30 -2.71
C VAL A 181 25.04 -17.41 -2.52
N SER A 182 24.62 -18.65 -2.21
CA SER A 182 25.51 -19.81 -2.17
C SER A 182 25.20 -20.80 -3.28
#